data_AF-A0A2N8MI02-F1
#
_entry.id   AF-A0A2N8MI02-F1
#
_cell.length_a   1.000
_cell.length_b   1.000
_cell.length_c   1.000
_cell.angle_alpha   90.00
_cell.angle_beta   90.00
_cell.angle_gamma   90.00
#
_symmetry.space_group_name_H-M   'P 1'
#
loop_
_entity.id
_entity.type
_entity.pdbx_description
1 polymer ?
#
loop_
_entity_poly.entity_id
_entity_poly.type
_entity_poly.pdbx_seq_one_letter_code
_entity_poly.pdbx_strand_id
1 'polypeptide(L)' 'MVADFRADRDGFLDAQLIRVDDETWLDVVWWRSSEDFAASREKGANLPGIKAFFAPIAELVSAEEGTTEDYRA' A
#
# COMPACT_ATOMS: atom_id res chain seq x y z
N MET A 1 -10.20 0.39 0.78
CA MET A 1 -8.73 0.51 0.89
C MET A 1 -8.24 1.92 0.59
N VAL A 2 -8.19 2.40 -0.67
CA VAL A 2 -7.60 3.74 -0.96
C VAL A 2 -8.27 4.88 -0.18
N ALA A 3 -9.60 4.89 -0.08
CA ALA A 3 -10.32 5.89 0.72
C ALA A 3 -9.99 5.78 2.23
N ASP A 4 -9.83 4.55 2.73
CA ASP A 4 -9.44 4.30 4.13
C ASP A 4 -8.00 4.76 4.40
N PHE A 5 -7.08 4.53 3.45
CA PHE A 5 -5.70 5.01 3.53
C PHE A 5 -5.67 6.54 3.54
N ARG A 6 -6.39 7.21 2.63
CA ARG A 6 -6.48 8.67 2.60
C ARG A 6 -7.06 9.27 3.89
N ALA A 7 -7.93 8.55 4.59
CA ALA A 7 -8.58 9.03 5.80
C ALA A 7 -7.77 8.77 7.09
N ASP A 8 -6.92 7.74 7.13
CA ASP A 8 -6.26 7.28 8.37
C ASP A 8 -4.73 7.24 8.28
N ARG A 9 -4.13 7.33 7.09
CA ARG A 9 -2.69 7.13 6.91
C ARG A 9 -2.01 8.44 6.57
N ASP A 10 -1.43 9.05 7.60
CA ASP A 10 -0.59 10.23 7.44
C ASP A 10 0.53 9.95 6.43
N GLY A 11 0.73 10.88 5.50
CA GLY A 11 1.75 10.78 4.46
C GLY A 11 1.45 9.80 3.33
N PHE A 12 0.29 9.14 3.30
CA PHE A 12 -0.16 8.38 2.12
C PHE A 12 -0.36 9.32 0.92
N LEU A 13 0.23 9.00 -0.22
CA LEU A 13 0.11 9.80 -1.43
C LEU A 13 -0.84 9.15 -2.43
N ASP A 14 -0.55 7.91 -2.85
CA ASP A 14 -1.42 7.15 -3.75
C ASP A 14 -1.10 5.66 -3.69
N ALA A 15 -1.96 4.85 -4.31
CA ALA A 15 -1.72 3.43 -4.51
C ALA A 15 -2.16 3.01 -5.91
N GLN A 16 -1.36 2.16 -6.55
CA GLN A 16 -1.66 1.52 -7.82
C GLN A 16 -1.61 0.01 -7.67
N LEU A 17 -2.44 -0.67 -8.43
CA LEU A 17 -2.46 -2.12 -8.52
C LEU A 17 -2.16 -2.52 -9.96
N ILE A 18 -1.07 -3.25 -10.14
CA ILE A 18 -0.52 -3.61 -11.45
C ILE A 18 -0.61 -5.13 -11.59
N ARG A 19 -1.23 -5.61 -12.67
CA ARG A 19 -1.24 -7.04 -12.98
C ARG A 19 0.12 -7.41 -13.58
N VAL A 20 0.83 -8.36 -12.95
CA VAL A 20 2.12 -8.84 -13.43
C VAL A 20 1.92 -10.02 -14.39
N ASP A 21 1.05 -10.96 -13.99
CA ASP A 21 0.65 -12.11 -14.80
C ASP A 21 -0.78 -12.55 -14.48
N ASP A 22 -1.15 -13.78 -14.81
CA ASP A 22 -2.52 -14.24 -14.64
C ASP A 22 -2.98 -14.32 -13.19
N GLU A 23 -2.06 -14.61 -12.27
CA GLU A 23 -2.34 -14.88 -10.85
C GLU A 23 -1.62 -13.89 -9.91
N THR A 24 -0.61 -13.18 -10.42
CA THR A 24 0.24 -12.26 -9.65
C THR A 24 -0.11 -10.80 -9.90
N TRP A 25 -0.20 -10.05 -8.81
CA TRP A 25 -0.40 -8.61 -8.80
C TRP A 25 0.67 -7.94 -7.94
N LEU A 26 1.05 -6.73 -8.33
CA LEU A 26 1.93 -5.86 -7.57
C LEU A 26 1.12 -4.65 -7.10
N ASP A 27 0.99 -4.48 -5.78
CA ASP A 27 0.55 -3.22 -5.21
C ASP A 27 1.74 -2.29 -5.01
N VAL A 28 1.64 -1.07 -5.55
CA VAL A 28 2.63 -0.01 -5.35
C VAL A 28 1.96 1.08 -4.56
N VAL A 29 2.55 1.43 -3.41
CA VAL A 29 2.02 2.46 -2.52
C VAL A 29 3.09 3.52 -2.31
N TRP A 30 2.73 4.76 -2.58
CA TRP A 30 3.63 5.89 -2.40
C TRP A 30 3.37 6.61 -1.10
N TRP A 31 4.46 6.90 -0.41
CA TRP A 31 4.48 7.61 0.86
C TRP A 31 5.34 8.85 0.72
N ARG A 32 5.01 9.88 1.49
CA ARG A 32 5.81 11.11 1.56
C ARG A 32 7.18 10.88 2.18
N SER A 33 7.32 9.91 3.09
CA SER A 33 8.60 9.49 3.67
C SER A 33 8.57 8.03 4.14
N SER A 34 9.74 7.47 4.41
CA SER A 34 9.87 6.13 5.02
C SER A 34 9.29 6.09 6.44
N GLU A 35 9.34 7.20 7.18
CA GLU A 35 8.72 7.29 8.51
C GLU A 35 7.19 7.18 8.45
N ASP A 36 6.56 7.86 7.48
CA ASP A 36 5.11 7.77 7.25
C ASP A 36 4.71 6.32 6.86
N PHE A 37 5.53 5.65 6.03
CA PHE A 37 5.36 4.22 5.73
C PHE A 37 5.47 3.33 6.98
N ALA A 38 6.52 3.52 7.79
CA ALA A 38 6.73 2.72 9.00
C ALA A 38 5.55 2.85 9.98
N ALA A 39 5.07 4.08 10.22
CA ALA A 39 3.90 4.33 11.07
C ALA A 39 2.63 3.69 10.52
N SER A 40 2.42 3.72 9.19
CA SER A 40 1.33 3.00 8.54
C SER A 40 1.45 1.48 8.73
N ARG A 41 2.65 0.92 8.59
CA ARG A 41 2.88 -0.51 8.77
C ARG A 41 2.53 -0.97 10.18
N GLU A 42 2.86 -0.20 11.21
CA GLU A 42 2.52 -0.51 12.61
C GLU A 42 1.00 -0.58 12.84
N LYS A 43 0.20 0.24 12.13
CA LYS A 43 -1.27 0.18 12.22
C LYS A 43 -1.85 -1.12 11.62
N GLY A 44 -1.12 -1.80 10.73
CA GLY A 44 -1.58 -3.01 10.04
C GLY A 44 -2.92 -2.82 9.32
N ALA A 45 -3.74 -3.86 9.21
CA ALA A 45 -5.08 -3.77 8.64
C ALA A 45 -6.12 -3.34 9.69
N ASN A 46 -5.99 -2.15 10.28
CA ASN A 46 -6.90 -1.66 11.34
C ASN A 46 -8.33 -1.37 10.83
N LEU A 47 -8.51 -0.94 9.58
CA LEU A 47 -9.81 -0.54 9.02
C LEU A 47 -10.46 -1.63 8.14
N PRO A 48 -11.81 -1.72 8.09
CA PRO A 48 -12.51 -2.77 7.34
C PRO A 48 -12.15 -2.83 5.86
N GLY A 49 -12.08 -1.68 5.18
CA GLY A 49 -11.76 -1.66 3.76
C GLY A 49 -10.27 -1.90 3.45
N ILE A 50 -9.39 -1.84 4.45
CA ILE A 50 -7.99 -2.30 4.35
C ILE A 50 -7.96 -3.82 4.51
N LYS A 51 -8.64 -4.37 5.53
CA LYS A 51 -8.76 -5.83 5.72
C LYS A 51 -9.33 -6.51 4.49
N ALA A 52 -10.38 -5.94 3.89
CA ALA A 52 -11.03 -6.49 2.71
C ALA A 52 -10.11 -6.55 1.47
N PHE A 53 -9.12 -5.65 1.36
CA PHE A 53 -8.17 -5.67 0.26
C PHE A 53 -7.14 -6.80 0.38
N PHE A 54 -6.68 -7.08 1.60
CA PHE A 54 -5.72 -8.17 1.84
C PHE A 54 -6.38 -9.55 1.92
N ALA A 55 -7.67 -9.64 2.28
CA ALA A 55 -8.40 -10.91 2.41
C ALA A 55 -8.35 -11.86 1.18
N PRO A 56 -8.43 -11.40 -0.08
CA PRO A 56 -8.32 -12.28 -1.25
C PRO A 56 -6.88 -12.67 -1.60
N ILE A 57 -5.86 -12.06 -0.99
CA ILE A 57 -4.46 -12.34 -1.29
C ILE A 57 -4.09 -13.64 -0.59
N ALA A 58 -3.87 -14.69 -1.37
CA ALA A 58 -3.55 -16.02 -0.86
C ALA A 58 -2.16 -16.05 -0.18
N GLU A 59 -1.18 -15.37 -0.77
CA GLU A 59 0.20 -15.34 -0.31
C GLU A 59 0.89 -14.04 -0.71
N LEU A 60 1.75 -13.52 0.16
CA LEU A 60 2.70 -12.46 -0.17
C LEU A 60 4.01 -13.09 -0.63
N VAL A 61 4.31 -12.98 -1.93
CA VAL A 61 5.49 -13.61 -2.54
C VAL A 61 6.76 -12.76 -2.36
N SER A 62 6.62 -11.43 -2.40
CA SER A 62 7.73 -10.49 -2.22
C SER A 62 7.22 -9.16 -1.66
N ALA A 63 8.10 -8.41 -1.00
CA ALA A 63 7.88 -7.03 -0.59
C ALA A 63 9.19 -6.25 -0.70
N GLU A 64 9.16 -5.10 -1.38
CA GLU A 64 10.32 -4.24 -1.62
C GLU A 64 10.00 -2.81 -1.18
N GLU A 65 11.00 -2.13 -0.62
CA GLU A 65 10.94 -0.70 -0.28
C GLU A 65 12.01 0.05 -1.07
N GLY A 66 11.66 1.22 -1.57
CA GLY A 66 12.59 2.11 -2.27
C GLY A 66 12.16 3.57 -2.17
N THR A 67 13.04 4.47 -2.60
CA THR A 67 12.78 5.90 -2.64
C THR A 67 12.75 6.41 -4.09
N THR A 68 11.95 7.44 -4.36
CA THR A 68 11.91 8.11 -5.65
C THR A 68 11.75 9.61 -5.47
N GLU A 69 12.42 10.39 -6.32
CA GLU A 69 12.29 11.86 -6.36
C GLU A 69 11.19 12.31 -7.35
N ASP A 70 10.68 11.40 -8.19
CA ASP A 70 9.81 11.67 -9.35
C ASP A 70 8.34 11.25 -9.12
N TYR A 71 7.90 11.18 -7.86
CA TYR A 71 6.50 10.88 -7.59
C TYR A 71 5.58 12.01 -8.09
N ARG A 72 4.80 11.74 -9.13
CA ARG A 72 3.75 12.64 -9.64
C ARG A 72 2.39 12.17 -9.14
N ALA A 73 1.75 12.98 -8.30
CA ALA A 73 0.34 12.86 -7.94
C ALA A 73 -0.58 13.34 -9.08
#